data_AF-A0AAU0VY21-F1
#
_entry.id   AF-A0AAU0VY21-F1
#
_cell.length_a   1.000
_cell.length_b   1.000
_cell.length_c   1.000
_cell.angle_alpha   90.00
_cell.angle_beta   90.00
_cell.angle_gamma   90.00
#
_symmetry.space_group_name_H-M   'P 1'
#
loop_
_entity.id
_entity.type
_entity.pdbx_description
1 polymer ?
#
loop_
_entity_poly.entity_id
_entity_poly.type
_entity_poly.pdbx_seq_one_letter_code
_entity_poly.pdbx_strand_id
1 'polypeptide(L)'
;MTTTQRAYQDQQLPALTKIGGVWHCVIANKLFKVTKPGRTWTVARADDAADPQPVASGRTRKEALAAALTALSVSLALPEPTITHVGSRLNALGGGATITIDGLVSVFYRLEKGGYTQPCGKCGGKGHINGYDHVQGGICFDCAGYGALGAPMPLEHRIEDVKYLATDMRKQHERAIIDAAKGRAIWAKFSAAEPELAKWMDNDGSTFPDDMRRLITSGKSMTDRQDQAARRAAEQYAHRDERAAVEAAARAERIASARSLAEGDEVAHEGTVTLARTVDGAFGSRMLLLVDAGDGLTLKVFSTSKAAWEAEEGDRVRITGTAKKPQTDRYEGTPQTPVARPRIAIVATADELEAVAV
;
A
#
# COMPACT_ATOMS: atom_id res chain seq x y z
N MET A 1 -1.56 44.27 45.49
CA MET A 1 -1.49 43.52 44.22
C MET A 1 -0.38 42.49 44.33
N THR A 2 -0.73 41.25 44.69
CA THR A 2 0.19 40.10 44.73
C THR A 2 0.03 39.32 43.43
N THR A 3 0.99 39.52 42.54
CA THR A 3 1.11 38.92 41.20
C THR A 3 1.50 37.45 41.30
N THR A 4 0.64 36.64 41.89
CA THR A 4 0.78 35.17 41.91
C THR A 4 -0.57 34.48 41.79
N GLN A 5 -1.51 35.09 41.05
CA GLN A 5 -2.43 34.30 40.23
C GLN A 5 -1.58 33.63 39.15
N ARG A 6 -0.87 32.56 39.54
CA ARG A 6 -0.42 31.54 38.60
C ARG A 6 -1.69 31.07 37.93
N ALA A 7 -1.88 31.54 36.71
CA ALA A 7 -2.63 30.90 35.68
C ALA A 7 -2.13 29.45 35.57
N TYR A 8 -2.62 28.60 36.47
CA TYR A 8 -2.86 27.21 36.18
C TYR A 8 -4.04 27.21 35.19
N GLN A 9 -3.83 27.80 34.00
CA GLN A 9 -4.54 27.33 32.83
C GLN A 9 -4.25 25.84 32.84
N ASP A 10 -5.30 25.03 32.99
CA ASP A 10 -5.22 23.59 32.84
C ASP A 10 -4.66 23.32 31.44
N GLN A 11 -3.34 23.29 31.37
CA GLN A 11 -2.61 23.06 30.14
C GLN A 11 -2.99 21.64 29.76
N GLN A 12 -3.87 21.53 28.76
CA GLN A 12 -4.28 20.23 28.24
C GLN A 12 -3.00 19.47 27.92
N LEU A 13 -2.85 18.29 28.52
CA LEU A 13 -1.76 17.39 28.23
C LEU A 13 -2.23 16.39 27.18
N PRO A 14 -1.34 15.88 26.32
CA PRO A 14 -1.72 14.89 25.33
C PRO A 14 -2.19 13.61 26.02
N ALA A 15 -3.16 12.93 25.42
CA ALA A 15 -3.66 11.66 25.93
C ALA A 15 -2.56 10.59 25.90
N LEU A 16 -2.47 9.79 26.96
CA LEU A 16 -1.49 8.72 27.08
C LEU A 16 -2.15 7.36 26.83
N THR A 17 -1.52 6.54 26.00
CA THR A 17 -1.94 5.16 25.71
C THR A 17 -0.78 4.20 25.95
N LYS A 18 -1.03 3.04 26.56
CA LYS A 18 0.00 1.98 26.65
C LYS A 18 0.06 1.17 25.36
N ILE A 19 1.27 1.00 24.82
CA ILE A 19 1.57 0.13 23.67
C ILE A 19 2.77 -0.73 24.07
N GLY A 20 2.62 -2.05 24.02
CA GLY A 20 3.69 -2.98 24.41
C GLY A 20 4.19 -2.79 25.86
N GLY A 21 3.35 -2.29 26.76
CA GLY A 21 3.71 -1.99 28.16
C GLY A 21 4.33 -0.61 28.39
N VAL A 22 4.62 0.17 27.34
CA VAL A 22 5.19 1.52 27.46
C VAL A 22 4.13 2.58 27.16
N TRP A 23 4.17 3.70 27.88
CA TRP A 23 3.27 4.83 27.62
C TRP A 23 3.70 5.57 26.35
N HIS A 24 2.73 5.93 25.52
CA HIS A 24 2.89 6.72 24.32
C HIS A 24 1.88 7.86 24.30
N CYS A 25 2.22 8.94 23.59
CA CYS A 25 1.30 10.03 23.28
C CYS A 25 1.55 10.52 21.84
N VAL A 26 0.60 11.27 21.30
CA VAL A 26 0.77 11.96 20.02
C VAL A 26 0.93 13.45 20.28
N ILE A 27 1.95 14.06 19.69
CA ILE A 27 2.19 15.51 19.72
C ILE A 27 2.49 15.96 18.29
N ALA A 28 1.74 16.93 17.77
CA ALA A 28 1.89 17.43 16.40
C ALA A 28 1.97 16.29 15.35
N ASN A 29 0.99 15.37 15.39
CA ASN A 29 0.89 14.21 14.48
C ASN A 29 2.09 13.27 14.48
N LYS A 30 2.89 13.26 15.56
CA LYS A 30 4.01 12.33 15.74
C LYS A 30 3.87 11.56 17.04
N LEU A 31 4.27 10.29 17.01
CA LEU A 31 4.23 9.42 18.18
C LEU A 31 5.46 9.64 19.07
N PHE A 32 5.23 9.75 20.37
CA PHE A 32 6.28 9.88 21.37
C PHE A 32 6.15 8.80 22.43
N LYS A 33 7.29 8.26 22.83
CA LYS A 33 7.43 7.31 23.93
C LYS A 33 7.66 8.07 25.23
N VAL A 34 6.95 7.69 26.28
CA VAL A 34 7.02 8.29 27.61
C VAL A 34 7.48 7.22 28.60
N THR A 35 8.73 7.34 29.04
CA THR A 35 9.38 6.37 29.94
C THR A 35 9.85 7.04 31.23
N LYS A 36 10.18 6.22 32.23
CA LYS A 36 10.81 6.68 33.47
C LYS A 36 12.14 5.93 33.70
N PRO A 37 13.21 6.25 32.96
CA PRO A 37 14.53 5.66 33.24
C PRO A 37 15.04 6.18 34.59
N GLY A 38 14.93 5.35 35.63
CA GLY A 38 15.31 5.73 36.99
C GLY A 38 14.36 6.73 37.65
N ARG A 39 14.86 7.92 38.02
CA ARG A 39 14.11 8.91 38.82
C ARG A 39 13.38 9.96 37.99
N THR A 40 13.69 10.10 36.71
CA THR A 40 13.15 11.13 35.82
C THR A 40 12.24 10.52 34.76
N TRP A 41 11.18 11.23 34.40
CA TRP A 41 10.35 10.93 33.24
C TRP A 41 10.98 11.55 32.00
N THR A 42 10.94 10.82 30.88
CA THR A 42 11.51 11.24 29.60
C THR A 42 10.47 11.07 28.51
N VAL A 43 10.39 12.04 27.61
CA VAL A 43 9.60 11.99 26.38
C VAL A 43 10.59 11.96 25.22
N ALA A 44 10.55 10.90 24.42
CA ALA A 44 11.41 10.71 23.25
C ALA A 44 10.55 10.40 22.02
N ARG A 45 11.03 10.69 20.81
CA ARG A 45 10.30 10.29 19.59
C ARG A 45 10.21 8.77 19.53
N ALA A 46 9.08 8.23 19.12
CA ALA A 46 8.89 6.79 18.96
C ALA A 46 9.24 6.32 17.53
N ASP A 47 10.19 7.01 16.88
CA ASP A 47 10.72 6.62 15.58
C ASP A 47 11.41 5.25 15.72
N ASP A 48 11.46 4.43 14.67
CA ASP A 48 12.02 3.06 14.69
C ASP A 48 13.55 3.01 14.93
N ALA A 49 14.15 4.11 15.40
CA ALA A 49 15.54 4.18 15.80
C ALA A 49 15.78 3.36 17.08
N ALA A 50 16.87 2.60 17.08
CA ALA A 50 17.30 1.78 18.23
C ALA A 50 17.55 2.62 19.50
N ASP A 51 17.90 3.90 19.34
CA ASP A 51 18.11 4.84 20.44
C ASP A 51 17.37 6.17 20.20
N PRO A 52 16.11 6.29 20.64
CA PRO A 52 15.32 7.49 20.39
C PRO A 52 15.84 8.66 21.21
N GLN A 53 16.27 9.73 20.53
CA GLN A 53 16.74 10.93 21.21
C GLN A 53 15.65 11.54 22.12
N PRO A 54 15.98 11.83 23.39
CA PRO A 54 15.03 12.45 24.31
C PRO A 54 14.75 13.88 23.87
N VAL A 55 13.48 14.24 23.79
CA VAL A 55 13.02 15.60 23.47
C VAL A 55 12.93 16.45 24.74
N ALA A 56 12.46 15.84 25.83
CA ALA A 56 12.36 16.52 27.12
C ALA A 56 12.36 15.51 28.29
N SER A 57 12.66 16.01 29.48
CA SER A 57 12.57 15.25 30.73
C SER A 57 11.98 16.08 31.87
N GLY A 58 11.52 15.41 32.91
CA GLY A 58 10.92 16.05 34.09
C GLY A 58 10.92 15.12 35.30
N ARG A 59 10.73 15.66 36.51
CA ARG A 59 10.65 14.83 37.73
C ARG A 59 9.32 14.09 37.78
N THR A 60 8.27 14.72 37.27
CA THR A 60 6.94 14.11 37.10
C THR A 60 6.62 13.89 35.63
N ARG A 61 5.68 12.98 35.36
CA ARG A 61 5.19 12.72 33.99
C ARG A 61 4.58 13.97 33.36
N LYS A 62 3.84 14.76 34.16
CA LYS A 62 3.23 16.02 33.73
C LYS A 62 4.28 17.04 33.31
N GLU A 63 5.34 17.19 34.11
CA GLU A 63 6.46 18.09 33.77
C GLU A 63 7.16 17.67 32.47
N ALA A 64 7.43 16.37 32.29
CA ALA A 64 8.09 15.89 31.08
C ALA A 64 7.25 16.15 29.81
N LEU A 65 5.92 15.96 29.89
CA LEU A 65 5.00 16.26 28.78
C LEU A 65 4.89 17.76 28.50
N ALA A 66 4.78 18.60 29.54
CA ALA A 66 4.74 20.05 29.37
C ALA A 66 6.06 20.59 28.78
N ALA A 67 7.19 20.06 29.23
CA ALA A 67 8.50 20.38 28.68
C ALA A 67 8.63 19.92 27.21
N ALA A 68 8.06 18.77 26.84
CA ALA A 68 8.04 18.31 25.45
C ALA A 68 7.19 19.22 24.54
N LEU A 69 5.99 19.62 24.97
CA LEU A 69 5.16 20.59 24.24
C LEU A 69 5.90 21.91 24.01
N THR A 70 6.61 22.39 25.04
CA THR A 70 7.42 23.61 24.97
C THR A 70 8.60 23.45 24.01
N ALA A 71 9.37 22.36 24.12
CA ALA A 71 10.52 22.09 23.27
C ALA A 71 10.14 21.94 21.79
N LEU A 72 8.96 21.40 21.51
CA LEU A 72 8.44 21.24 20.14
C LEU A 72 7.71 22.49 19.63
N SER A 73 7.54 23.52 20.47
CA SER A 73 6.73 24.71 20.17
C SER A 73 5.31 24.37 19.71
N VAL A 74 4.68 23.38 20.36
CA VAL A 74 3.35 22.87 19.99
C VAL A 74 2.31 23.34 21.01
N SER A 75 1.23 23.94 20.52
CA SER A 75 0.00 24.17 21.28
C SER A 75 -1.02 23.07 20.98
N LEU A 76 -1.65 22.52 22.02
CA LEU A 76 -2.77 21.59 21.84
C LEU A 76 -4.11 22.31 21.61
N ALA A 77 -4.17 23.62 21.85
CA ALA A 77 -5.35 24.40 21.51
C ALA A 77 -5.53 24.43 19.98
N LEU A 78 -6.77 24.48 19.52
CA LEU A 78 -7.03 24.80 18.12
C LEU A 78 -6.56 26.24 17.84
N PRO A 79 -5.98 26.52 16.67
CA PRO A 79 -5.71 27.90 16.26
C PRO A 79 -7.05 28.66 16.13
N GLU A 80 -6.99 29.99 16.25
CA GLU A 80 -8.17 30.80 15.97
C GLU A 80 -8.60 30.65 14.50
N PRO A 81 -9.92 30.65 14.21
CA PRO A 81 -10.42 30.53 12.85
C PRO A 81 -10.02 31.71 12.00
N THR A 82 -9.58 31.43 10.77
CA THR A 82 -9.50 32.44 9.72
C THR A 82 -10.83 32.48 8.99
N ILE A 83 -11.45 33.66 8.90
CA ILE A 83 -12.76 33.86 8.27
C ILE A 83 -12.57 34.79 7.07
N THR A 84 -12.90 34.31 5.87
CA THR A 84 -12.84 35.10 4.64
C THR A 84 -14.25 35.27 4.09
N HIS A 85 -14.77 36.50 4.10
CA HIS A 85 -16.09 36.78 3.53
C HIS A 85 -16.07 36.69 2.01
N VAL A 86 -17.04 35.97 1.45
CA VAL A 86 -17.25 35.83 0.01
C VAL A 86 -18.34 36.83 -0.39
N GLY A 87 -17.99 37.79 -1.26
CA GLY A 87 -18.93 38.80 -1.72
C GLY A 87 -20.07 38.23 -2.57
N SER A 88 -21.21 38.92 -2.58
CA SER A 88 -22.44 38.53 -3.28
C SER A 88 -22.32 38.46 -4.80
N ARG A 89 -21.25 39.02 -5.40
CA ARG A 89 -21.03 39.00 -6.85
C ARG A 89 -20.71 37.63 -7.43
N LEU A 90 -20.34 36.64 -6.61
CA LEU A 90 -19.87 35.33 -7.07
C LEU A 90 -20.93 34.22 -6.97
N ASN A 91 -22.12 34.50 -6.43
CA ASN A 91 -23.14 33.48 -6.19
C ASN A 91 -24.54 34.08 -6.03
N ALA A 92 -25.53 33.48 -6.70
CA ALA A 92 -26.96 33.81 -6.59
C ALA A 92 -27.56 33.62 -5.17
N LEU A 93 -26.73 33.29 -4.18
CA LEU A 93 -27.10 33.00 -2.81
C LEU A 93 -26.83 34.16 -1.84
N GLY A 94 -26.31 35.32 -2.27
CA GLY A 94 -26.20 36.50 -1.39
C GLY A 94 -24.92 36.60 -0.54
N GLY A 95 -23.82 36.02 -1.02
CA GLY A 95 -22.53 36.02 -0.32
C GLY A 95 -22.38 34.88 0.69
N GLY A 96 -21.25 34.83 1.39
CA GLY A 96 -20.90 33.73 2.31
C GLY A 96 -19.64 34.01 3.12
N ALA A 97 -19.11 33.00 3.78
CA ALA A 97 -17.73 33.04 4.21
C ALA A 97 -17.08 31.66 4.16
N THR A 98 -15.76 31.67 4.06
CA THR A 98 -14.91 30.50 4.21
C THR A 98 -14.30 30.55 5.60
N ILE A 99 -14.49 29.49 6.38
CA ILE A 99 -13.90 29.32 7.71
C ILE A 99 -12.77 28.30 7.57
N THR A 100 -11.57 28.66 8.00
CA THR A 100 -10.41 27.78 8.00
C THR A 100 -9.85 27.62 9.41
N ILE A 101 -9.71 26.37 9.87
CA ILE A 101 -9.14 26.00 11.18
C ILE A 101 -8.28 24.76 11.00
N ASP A 102 -7.01 24.81 11.38
CA ASP A 102 -6.12 23.62 11.41
C ASP A 102 -6.08 22.84 10.06
N GLY A 103 -6.12 23.56 8.94
CA GLY A 103 -6.18 22.99 7.59
C GLY A 103 -7.56 22.51 7.12
N LEU A 104 -8.56 22.44 8.01
CA LEU A 104 -9.95 22.21 7.63
C LEU A 104 -10.53 23.48 7.01
N VAL A 105 -11.13 23.37 5.83
CA VAL A 105 -11.80 24.46 5.13
C VAL A 105 -13.29 24.14 5.03
N SER A 106 -14.13 25.02 5.56
CA SER A 106 -15.58 24.95 5.43
C SER A 106 -16.08 26.20 4.72
N VAL A 107 -16.85 26.01 3.65
CA VAL A 107 -17.48 27.10 2.89
C VAL A 107 -18.96 27.12 3.23
N PHE A 108 -19.45 28.28 3.66
CA PHE A 108 -20.88 28.48 3.88
C PHE A 108 -21.40 29.67 3.08
N TYR A 109 -22.65 29.55 2.65
CA TYR A 109 -23.37 30.59 1.91
C TYR A 109 -24.45 31.19 2.80
N ARG A 110 -24.56 32.52 2.82
CA ARG A 110 -25.55 33.26 3.58
C ARG A 110 -26.64 33.69 2.60
N LEU A 111 -27.84 33.11 2.71
CA LEU A 111 -29.00 33.64 1.98
C LEU A 111 -29.21 35.12 2.34
N GLU A 112 -29.11 36.00 1.34
CA GLU A 112 -29.45 37.41 1.49
C GLU A 112 -30.89 37.56 2.01
N LYS A 113 -31.08 38.56 2.88
CA LYS A 113 -32.34 38.92 3.57
C LYS A 113 -33.58 38.69 2.68
N GLY A 114 -34.39 37.67 3.02
CA GLY A 114 -35.71 37.46 2.38
C GLY A 114 -36.19 36.01 2.17
N GLY A 115 -35.39 34.99 2.51
CA GLY A 115 -35.71 33.60 2.18
C GLY A 115 -36.61 32.81 3.15
N TYR A 116 -37.69 33.38 3.70
CA TYR A 116 -38.71 32.58 4.40
C TYR A 116 -40.11 32.94 3.90
N THR A 117 -40.59 32.23 2.88
CA THR A 117 -41.84 32.57 2.18
C THR A 117 -43.14 32.12 2.84
N GLN A 118 -43.12 31.39 3.99
CA GLN A 118 -44.23 31.20 4.99
C GLN A 118 -44.01 29.95 5.89
N PRO A 119 -44.59 29.90 7.13
CA PRO A 119 -44.06 29.10 8.25
C PRO A 119 -44.71 27.73 8.52
N CYS A 120 -44.02 27.00 9.39
CA CYS A 120 -44.40 25.75 10.06
C CYS A 120 -45.65 25.93 10.97
N GLY A 121 -46.65 25.04 10.86
CA GLY A 121 -47.86 25.02 11.72
C GLY A 121 -47.80 24.11 12.97
N LYS A 122 -46.64 23.48 13.22
CA LYS A 122 -46.28 22.69 14.43
C LYS A 122 -44.77 22.35 14.40
N CYS A 123 -44.27 21.83 13.26
CA CYS A 123 -42.84 21.68 12.89
C CYS A 123 -42.51 21.87 11.36
N GLY A 124 -43.49 22.25 10.53
CA GLY A 124 -43.52 22.27 9.04
C GLY A 124 -42.39 22.93 8.22
N GLY A 125 -41.20 22.32 8.23
CA GLY A 125 -40.30 22.23 7.07
C GLY A 125 -39.33 23.37 6.81
N LYS A 126 -39.25 24.40 7.67
CA LYS A 126 -38.31 25.52 7.47
C LYS A 126 -37.49 25.91 8.71
N GLY A 127 -37.72 25.29 9.86
CA GLY A 127 -36.91 25.52 11.06
C GLY A 127 -37.32 26.65 12.00
N HIS A 128 -38.38 27.42 11.72
CA HIS A 128 -38.75 28.63 12.48
C HIS A 128 -40.27 28.81 12.71
N ILE A 129 -40.66 29.38 13.86
CA ILE A 129 -42.02 29.63 14.35
C ILE A 129 -42.12 31.07 14.90
N ASN A 130 -42.68 32.00 14.11
CA ASN A 130 -42.75 33.43 14.44
C ASN A 130 -43.45 33.75 15.78
N GLY A 131 -44.39 32.93 16.23
CA GLY A 131 -45.08 33.14 17.52
C GLY A 131 -44.20 32.90 18.75
N TYR A 132 -43.02 32.31 18.57
CA TYR A 132 -42.09 31.93 19.62
C TYR A 132 -40.75 32.68 19.55
N ASP A 133 -40.67 33.83 18.87
CA ASP A 133 -39.43 34.63 18.76
C ASP A 133 -38.77 34.94 20.13
N HIS A 134 -39.57 35.08 21.17
CA HIS A 134 -39.12 35.32 22.54
C HIS A 134 -38.46 34.10 23.22
N VAL A 135 -38.53 32.90 22.61
CA VAL A 135 -37.90 31.66 23.10
C VAL A 135 -36.92 31.16 22.04
N GLN A 136 -35.61 31.31 22.29
CA GLN A 136 -34.53 30.92 21.37
C GLN A 136 -34.67 31.47 19.94
N GLY A 137 -35.27 32.65 19.77
CA GLY A 137 -35.39 33.29 18.45
C GLY A 137 -36.31 32.54 17.49
N GLY A 138 -37.36 31.86 17.99
CA GLY A 138 -38.38 31.22 17.16
C GLY A 138 -37.96 29.89 16.53
N ILE A 139 -36.83 29.30 16.91
CA ILE A 139 -36.33 28.04 16.32
C ILE A 139 -37.27 26.86 16.67
N CYS A 140 -37.60 26.04 15.66
CA CYS A 140 -38.45 24.87 15.85
C CYS A 140 -37.69 23.76 16.59
N PHE A 141 -38.16 23.37 17.79
CA PHE A 141 -37.52 22.34 18.62
C PHE A 141 -37.46 20.95 17.98
N ASP A 142 -38.45 20.59 17.15
CA ASP A 142 -38.51 19.27 16.52
C ASP A 142 -37.47 19.07 15.40
N CYS A 143 -37.11 20.13 14.68
CA CYS A 143 -36.12 20.06 13.60
C CYS A 143 -34.87 20.91 13.86
N ALA A 144 -34.75 21.54 15.03
CA ALA A 144 -33.67 22.42 15.46
C ALA A 144 -33.18 23.44 14.41
N GLY A 145 -34.05 23.89 13.51
CA GLY A 145 -33.68 24.80 12.41
C GLY A 145 -33.20 24.13 11.11
N TYR A 146 -33.00 22.82 11.08
CA TYR A 146 -32.37 22.08 9.97
C TYR A 146 -33.26 21.88 8.72
N GLY A 147 -34.58 22.11 8.83
CA GLY A 147 -35.53 21.85 7.74
C GLY A 147 -35.34 22.70 6.48
N ALA A 148 -34.62 23.82 6.55
CA ALA A 148 -34.27 24.61 5.38
C ALA A 148 -32.81 24.33 4.97
N LEU A 149 -32.62 23.74 3.79
CA LEU A 149 -31.42 23.98 2.99
C LEU A 149 -31.25 25.50 2.88
N GLY A 150 -30.34 26.07 3.67
CA GLY A 150 -30.08 27.51 3.70
C GLY A 150 -30.65 28.32 4.86
N ALA A 151 -31.17 27.72 5.96
CA ALA A 151 -31.38 28.51 7.17
C ALA A 151 -30.04 29.19 7.57
N PRO A 152 -29.98 30.53 7.67
CA PRO A 152 -28.76 31.24 8.03
C PRO A 152 -28.47 30.96 9.50
N MET A 153 -27.66 29.92 9.76
CA MET A 153 -27.02 29.80 11.07
C MET A 153 -26.11 31.01 11.27
N PRO A 154 -26.14 31.66 12.45
CA PRO A 154 -25.19 32.70 12.78
C PRO A 154 -23.76 32.22 12.54
N LEU A 155 -22.90 33.10 12.06
CA LEU A 155 -21.50 32.78 11.74
C LEU A 155 -20.79 32.18 12.97
N GLU A 156 -21.15 32.63 14.16
CA GLU A 156 -20.62 32.17 15.45
C GLU A 156 -20.89 30.67 15.66
N HIS A 157 -22.10 30.19 15.36
CA HIS A 157 -22.45 28.77 15.48
C HIS A 157 -21.70 27.94 14.45
N ARG A 158 -21.52 28.46 13.23
CA ARG A 158 -20.71 27.80 12.19
C ARG A 158 -19.23 27.71 12.58
N ILE A 159 -18.70 28.74 13.24
CA ILE A 159 -17.34 28.69 13.78
C ILE A 159 -17.22 27.58 14.83
N GLU A 160 -18.20 27.46 15.74
CA GLU A 160 -18.23 26.40 16.75
C GLU A 160 -18.32 25.00 16.11
N ASP A 161 -19.17 24.80 15.10
CA ASP A 161 -19.25 23.55 14.34
C ASP A 161 -17.90 23.19 13.72
N VAL A 162 -17.24 24.15 13.06
CA VAL A 162 -15.92 23.91 12.43
C VAL A 162 -14.86 23.64 13.48
N LYS A 163 -14.91 24.28 14.66
CA LYS A 163 -14.04 23.95 15.81
C LYS A 163 -14.29 22.52 16.31
N TYR A 164 -15.54 22.09 16.40
CA TYR A 164 -15.89 20.72 16.78
C TYR A 164 -15.35 19.71 15.77
N LEU A 165 -15.58 19.92 14.47
CA LEU A 165 -15.09 19.06 13.40
C LEU A 165 -13.56 19.00 13.35
N ALA A 166 -12.87 20.14 13.48
CA ALA A 166 -11.41 20.18 13.53
C ALA A 166 -10.87 19.39 14.74
N THR A 167 -11.53 19.50 15.90
CA THR A 167 -11.19 18.71 17.10
C THR A 167 -11.39 17.21 16.85
N ASP A 168 -12.50 16.81 16.23
CA ASP A 168 -12.79 15.40 15.94
C ASP A 168 -11.80 14.81 14.93
N MET A 169 -11.51 15.53 13.84
CA MET A 169 -10.50 15.12 12.87
C MET A 169 -9.12 14.93 13.51
N ARG A 170 -8.69 15.86 14.38
CA ARG A 170 -7.45 15.73 15.14
C ARG A 170 -7.44 14.46 15.99
N LYS A 171 -8.53 14.19 16.74
CA LYS A 171 -8.67 12.95 17.53
C LYS A 171 -8.63 11.69 16.67
N GLN A 172 -9.26 11.71 15.51
CA GLN A 172 -9.24 10.59 14.56
C GLN A 172 -7.81 10.34 14.04
N HIS A 173 -7.07 11.39 13.68
CA HIS A 173 -5.67 11.28 13.28
C HIS A 173 -4.78 10.75 14.41
N GLU A 174 -4.92 11.28 15.63
CA GLU A 174 -4.19 10.79 16.81
C GLU A 174 -4.47 9.31 17.06
N ARG A 175 -5.75 8.91 16.98
CA ARG A 175 -6.16 7.51 17.12
C ARG A 175 -5.56 6.62 16.03
N ALA A 176 -5.57 7.07 14.78
CA ALA A 176 -4.97 6.34 13.66
C ALA A 176 -3.45 6.12 13.88
N ILE A 177 -2.72 7.13 14.36
CA ILE A 177 -1.30 7.01 14.69
C ILE A 177 -1.07 5.98 15.81
N ILE A 178 -1.89 6.04 16.87
CA ILE A 178 -1.82 5.11 18.00
C ILE A 178 -2.14 3.68 17.55
N ASP A 179 -3.20 3.49 16.76
CA ASP A 179 -3.63 2.17 16.30
C ASP A 179 -2.63 1.57 15.31
N ALA A 180 -2.02 2.38 14.43
CA ALA A 180 -0.91 1.94 13.59
C ALA A 180 0.30 1.49 14.41
N ALA A 181 0.65 2.22 15.48
CA ALA A 181 1.75 1.86 16.36
C ALA A 181 1.47 0.59 17.18
N LYS A 182 0.24 0.41 17.66
CA LYS A 182 -0.21 -0.86 18.27
C LYS A 182 -0.10 -2.00 17.27
N GLY A 183 -0.59 -1.81 16.05
CA GLY A 183 -0.51 -2.78 14.97
C GLY A 183 0.92 -3.22 14.70
N ARG A 184 1.87 -2.28 14.58
CA ARG A 184 3.31 -2.58 14.43
C ARG A 184 3.86 -3.38 15.61
N ALA A 185 3.54 -2.98 16.85
CA ALA A 185 4.02 -3.69 18.04
C ALA A 185 3.45 -5.11 18.17
N ILE A 186 2.19 -5.32 17.79
CA ILE A 186 1.56 -6.65 17.75
C ILE A 186 2.18 -7.49 16.64
N TRP A 187 2.33 -6.90 15.44
CA TRP A 187 2.94 -7.57 14.30
C TRP A 187 4.37 -8.03 14.60
N ALA A 188 5.21 -7.16 15.19
CA ALA A 188 6.59 -7.51 15.54
C ALA A 188 6.68 -8.71 16.51
N LYS A 189 5.73 -8.83 17.46
CA LYS A 189 5.65 -9.99 18.35
C LYS A 189 5.21 -11.24 17.59
N PHE A 190 4.21 -11.11 16.73
CA PHE A 190 3.73 -12.21 15.92
C PHE A 190 4.81 -12.72 14.95
N SER A 191 5.47 -11.83 14.22
CA SER A 191 6.53 -12.19 13.26
C SER A 191 7.74 -12.84 13.93
N ALA A 192 8.03 -12.49 15.19
CA ALA A 192 9.06 -13.16 15.98
C ALA A 192 8.64 -14.57 16.43
N ALA A 193 7.34 -14.79 16.69
CA ALA A 193 6.82 -16.08 17.12
C ALA A 193 6.55 -17.04 15.95
N GLU A 194 6.12 -16.53 14.80
CA GLU A 194 5.66 -17.29 13.63
C GLU A 194 6.32 -16.74 12.34
N PRO A 195 7.64 -16.87 12.18
CA PRO A 195 8.39 -16.20 11.11
C PRO A 195 7.96 -16.63 9.70
N GLU A 196 7.70 -17.93 9.48
CA GLU A 196 7.28 -18.44 8.16
C GLU A 196 5.89 -17.92 7.77
N LEU A 197 4.96 -17.88 8.73
CA LEU A 197 3.61 -17.38 8.51
C LEU A 197 3.63 -15.88 8.23
N ALA A 198 4.47 -15.11 8.94
CA ALA A 198 4.69 -13.70 8.68
C ALA A 198 5.35 -13.46 7.31
N LYS A 199 6.36 -14.25 6.94
CA LYS A 199 7.00 -14.19 5.61
C LYS A 199 5.97 -14.40 4.49
N TRP A 200 5.10 -15.39 4.61
CA TRP A 200 4.02 -15.60 3.65
C TRP A 200 3.07 -14.41 3.57
N MET A 201 2.62 -13.88 4.72
CA MET A 201 1.72 -12.73 4.77
C MET A 201 2.31 -11.45 4.17
N ASP A 202 3.62 -11.23 4.31
CA ASP A 202 4.30 -10.05 3.76
C ASP A 202 4.57 -10.13 2.24
N ASN A 203 4.54 -11.33 1.63
CA ASN A 203 5.01 -11.53 0.25
C ASN A 203 3.97 -12.06 -0.76
N ASP A 204 2.91 -12.75 -0.34
CA ASP A 204 1.97 -13.39 -1.29
C ASP A 204 1.10 -12.36 -2.04
N GLY A 205 0.85 -11.18 -1.46
CA GLY A 205 0.14 -10.07 -2.11
C GLY A 205 -1.35 -10.32 -2.40
N SER A 206 -1.92 -11.44 -1.94
CA SER A 206 -3.34 -11.75 -2.07
C SER A 206 -4.16 -11.23 -0.88
N THR A 207 -5.48 -11.13 -1.06
CA THR A 207 -6.39 -10.54 -0.06
C THR A 207 -6.47 -11.34 1.23
N PHE A 208 -6.28 -12.66 1.18
CA PHE A 208 -6.39 -13.53 2.34
C PHE A 208 -5.29 -13.29 3.40
N PRO A 209 -3.98 -13.31 3.08
CA PRO A 209 -2.92 -12.92 4.01
C PRO A 209 -3.07 -11.49 4.54
N ASP A 210 -3.53 -10.54 3.71
CA ASP A 210 -3.81 -9.17 4.16
C ASP A 210 -4.92 -9.10 5.22
N ASP A 211 -6.00 -9.87 5.03
CA ASP A 211 -7.10 -9.97 6.00
C ASP A 211 -6.63 -10.60 7.32
N MET A 212 -5.78 -11.64 7.25
CA MET A 212 -5.22 -12.26 8.46
C MET A 212 -4.27 -11.30 9.18
N ARG A 213 -3.42 -10.58 8.45
CA ARG A 213 -2.57 -9.52 9.01
C ARG A 213 -3.39 -8.43 9.68
N ARG A 214 -4.46 -7.97 9.05
CA ARG A 214 -5.38 -6.97 9.62
C ARG A 214 -6.05 -7.48 10.89
N LEU A 215 -6.46 -8.75 10.91
CA LEU A 215 -7.03 -9.39 12.09
C LEU A 215 -6.04 -9.38 13.27
N ILE A 216 -4.81 -9.86 13.03
CA ILE A 216 -3.74 -9.92 14.04
C ILE A 216 -3.38 -8.52 14.53
N THR A 217 -3.11 -7.57 13.63
CA THR A 217 -2.72 -6.20 13.99
C THR A 217 -3.83 -5.42 14.71
N SER A 218 -5.09 -5.81 14.55
CA SER A 218 -6.22 -5.29 15.34
C SER A 218 -6.29 -5.88 16.77
N GLY A 219 -5.41 -6.81 17.11
CA GLY A 219 -5.38 -7.51 18.41
C GLY A 219 -6.38 -8.65 18.53
N LYS A 220 -6.96 -9.12 17.42
CA LYS A 220 -7.85 -10.28 17.38
C LYS A 220 -7.05 -11.54 17.07
N SER A 221 -7.50 -12.67 17.61
CA SER A 221 -6.96 -13.99 17.28
C SER A 221 -7.65 -14.56 16.05
N MET A 222 -6.90 -15.34 15.25
CA MET A 222 -7.49 -16.20 14.22
C MET A 222 -8.32 -17.30 14.89
N THR A 223 -9.40 -17.71 14.24
CA THR A 223 -10.07 -18.97 14.58
C THR A 223 -9.17 -20.15 14.20
N ASP A 224 -9.35 -21.31 14.84
CA ASP A 224 -8.56 -22.52 14.53
C ASP A 224 -8.58 -22.88 13.04
N ARG A 225 -9.72 -22.69 12.37
CA ARG A 225 -9.85 -22.93 10.92
C ARG A 225 -9.05 -21.93 10.08
N GLN A 226 -9.03 -20.66 10.48
CA GLN A 226 -8.24 -19.63 9.81
C GLN A 226 -6.75 -19.88 10.01
N ASP A 227 -6.33 -20.24 11.23
CA ASP A 227 -4.93 -20.58 11.53
C ASP A 227 -4.47 -21.79 10.70
N GLN A 228 -5.24 -22.88 10.67
CA GLN A 228 -4.93 -24.06 9.83
C GLN A 228 -4.91 -23.73 8.33
N ALA A 229 -5.79 -22.87 7.85
CA ALA A 229 -5.78 -22.43 6.45
C ALA A 229 -4.54 -21.58 6.13
N ALA A 230 -4.19 -20.65 7.02
CA ALA A 230 -3.03 -19.79 6.88
C ALA A 230 -1.72 -20.59 6.92
N ARG A 231 -1.60 -21.58 7.81
CA ARG A 231 -0.42 -22.47 7.87
C ARG A 231 -0.25 -23.30 6.61
N ARG A 232 -1.32 -23.94 6.10
CA ARG A 232 -1.28 -24.67 4.84
C ARG A 232 -0.90 -23.78 3.65
N ALA A 233 -1.43 -22.56 3.61
CA ALA A 233 -1.09 -21.60 2.56
C ALA A 233 0.38 -21.15 2.64
N ALA A 234 0.91 -20.93 3.85
CA ALA A 234 2.31 -20.61 4.07
C ALA A 234 3.24 -21.76 3.66
N GLU A 235 2.90 -23.01 3.99
CA GLU A 235 3.64 -24.20 3.54
C GLU A 235 3.66 -24.32 2.01
N GLN A 236 2.50 -24.15 1.36
CA GLN A 236 2.42 -24.15 -0.11
C GLN A 236 3.20 -23.00 -0.73
N TYR A 237 3.20 -21.83 -0.11
CA TYR A 237 4.03 -20.70 -0.53
C TYR A 237 5.51 -21.04 -0.42
N ALA A 238 5.97 -21.61 0.69
CA ALA A 238 7.36 -22.01 0.88
C ALA A 238 7.80 -23.04 -0.18
N HIS A 239 6.97 -24.03 -0.49
CA HIS A 239 7.26 -24.98 -1.56
C HIS A 239 7.31 -24.32 -2.94
N ARG A 240 6.44 -23.34 -3.22
CA ARG A 240 6.51 -22.57 -4.48
C ARG A 240 7.79 -21.74 -4.56
N ASP A 241 8.19 -21.09 -3.46
CA ASP A 241 9.42 -20.28 -3.36
C ASP A 241 10.67 -21.15 -3.58
N GLU A 242 10.72 -22.33 -2.95
CA GLU A 242 11.81 -23.30 -3.13
C GLU A 242 11.88 -23.80 -4.58
N ARG A 243 10.73 -24.19 -5.16
CA ARG A 243 10.68 -24.61 -6.57
C ARG A 243 11.13 -23.50 -7.51
N ALA A 244 10.65 -22.28 -7.31
CA ALA A 244 11.04 -21.12 -8.10
C ALA A 244 12.55 -20.84 -7.97
N ALA A 245 13.13 -21.00 -6.78
CA ALA A 245 14.56 -20.83 -6.55
C ALA A 245 15.39 -21.91 -7.29
N VAL A 246 14.97 -23.18 -7.26
CA VAL A 246 15.61 -24.27 -7.99
C VAL A 246 15.50 -24.05 -9.51
N GLU A 247 14.31 -23.71 -10.00
CA GLU A 247 14.08 -23.42 -11.42
C GLU A 247 14.90 -22.20 -11.88
N ALA A 248 15.00 -21.16 -11.05
CA ALA A 248 15.83 -19.99 -11.31
C ALA A 248 17.33 -20.32 -11.31
N ALA A 249 17.80 -21.14 -10.38
CA ALA A 249 19.20 -21.60 -10.32
C ALA A 249 19.54 -22.45 -11.54
N ALA A 250 18.69 -23.43 -11.89
CA ALA A 250 18.86 -24.24 -13.09
C ALA A 250 18.84 -23.39 -14.37
N ARG A 251 17.98 -22.37 -14.43
CA ARG A 251 17.97 -21.41 -15.55
C ARG A 251 19.25 -20.57 -15.59
N ALA A 252 19.74 -20.09 -14.45
CA ALA A 252 20.98 -19.34 -14.37
C ALA A 252 22.18 -20.18 -14.82
N GLU A 253 22.23 -21.46 -14.42
CA GLU A 253 23.26 -22.40 -14.87
C GLU A 253 23.18 -22.66 -16.38
N ARG A 254 21.98 -22.90 -16.93
CA ARG A 254 21.78 -23.02 -18.39
C ARG A 254 22.26 -21.78 -19.15
N ILE A 255 22.00 -20.59 -18.62
CA ILE A 255 22.47 -19.34 -19.23
C ILE A 255 23.99 -19.19 -19.10
N ALA A 256 24.58 -19.61 -17.99
CA ALA A 256 26.02 -19.52 -17.74
C ALA A 256 26.83 -20.53 -18.57
N SER A 257 26.30 -21.73 -18.79
CA SER A 257 26.91 -22.76 -19.64
C SER A 257 26.62 -22.56 -21.12
N ALA A 258 25.72 -21.63 -21.47
CA ALA A 258 25.33 -21.40 -22.85
C ALA A 258 26.52 -20.97 -23.71
N ARG A 259 26.73 -21.69 -24.81
CA ARG A 259 27.75 -21.39 -25.81
C ARG A 259 27.07 -20.94 -27.08
N SER A 260 27.68 -19.96 -27.75
CA SER A 260 27.29 -19.55 -29.10
C SER A 260 28.46 -19.76 -30.04
N LEU A 261 28.19 -20.25 -31.25
CA LEU A 261 29.19 -20.28 -32.31
C LEU A 261 29.44 -18.86 -32.84
N ALA A 262 30.64 -18.62 -33.36
CA ALA A 262 30.95 -17.35 -34.02
C ALA A 262 30.25 -17.27 -35.38
N GLU A 263 29.99 -16.06 -35.86
CA GLU A 263 29.43 -15.87 -37.20
C GLU A 263 30.37 -16.47 -38.26
N GLY A 264 29.81 -17.33 -39.12
CA GLY A 264 30.54 -18.01 -40.19
C GLY A 264 31.03 -19.42 -39.82
N ASP A 265 31.02 -19.81 -38.54
CA ASP A 265 31.41 -21.16 -38.13
C ASP A 265 30.55 -22.23 -38.81
N GLU A 266 31.17 -23.35 -39.19
CA GLU A 266 30.45 -24.50 -39.72
C GLU A 266 29.61 -25.14 -38.59
N VAL A 267 28.33 -25.34 -38.86
CA VAL A 267 27.42 -26.05 -37.96
C VAL A 267 27.30 -27.47 -38.48
N ALA A 268 27.65 -28.46 -37.66
CA ALA A 268 27.45 -29.88 -37.96
C ALA A 268 27.22 -30.67 -36.65
N HIS A 269 26.06 -30.45 -36.04
CA HIS A 269 25.73 -31.02 -34.74
C HIS A 269 24.49 -31.91 -34.79
N GLU A 270 24.48 -32.93 -33.95
CA GLU A 270 23.25 -33.60 -33.55
C GLU A 270 22.72 -32.99 -32.26
N GLY A 271 21.41 -32.96 -32.13
CA GLY A 271 20.78 -32.48 -30.92
C GLY A 271 19.32 -32.87 -30.83
N THR A 272 18.70 -32.56 -29.70
CA THR A 272 17.29 -32.82 -29.46
C THR A 272 16.47 -31.56 -29.72
N VAL A 273 15.35 -31.70 -30.43
CA VAL A 273 14.40 -30.62 -30.66
C VAL A 273 13.70 -30.29 -29.33
N THR A 274 13.95 -29.08 -28.82
CA THR A 274 13.39 -28.56 -27.56
C THR A 274 12.17 -27.65 -27.77
N LEU A 275 11.97 -27.16 -28.99
CA LEU A 275 10.81 -26.39 -29.40
C LEU A 275 10.59 -26.62 -30.89
N ALA A 276 9.37 -26.95 -31.30
CA ALA A 276 8.97 -27.01 -32.70
C ALA A 276 7.69 -26.19 -32.90
N ARG A 277 7.77 -25.07 -33.63
CA ARG A 277 6.61 -24.18 -33.80
C ARG A 277 6.57 -23.52 -35.18
N THR A 278 5.38 -23.43 -35.74
CA THR A 278 5.12 -22.62 -36.94
C THR A 278 5.19 -21.13 -36.61
N VAL A 279 5.96 -20.39 -37.40
CA VAL A 279 6.07 -18.92 -37.34
C VAL A 279 5.72 -18.34 -38.70
N ASP A 280 4.74 -17.44 -38.71
CA ASP A 280 4.35 -16.72 -39.91
C ASP A 280 5.28 -15.52 -40.15
N GLY A 281 5.85 -15.45 -41.35
CA GLY A 281 6.70 -14.35 -41.77
C GLY A 281 6.20 -13.69 -43.05
N ALA A 282 6.84 -12.60 -43.45
CA ALA A 282 6.52 -11.85 -44.67
C ALA A 282 6.60 -12.68 -45.97
N PHE A 283 7.22 -13.85 -45.93
CA PHE A 283 7.41 -14.75 -47.07
C PHE A 283 6.73 -16.11 -46.85
N GLY A 284 5.67 -16.15 -46.05
CA GLY A 284 4.94 -17.36 -45.68
C GLY A 284 5.39 -17.98 -44.36
N SER A 285 4.70 -19.04 -43.97
CA SER A 285 4.94 -19.81 -42.74
C SER A 285 6.25 -20.60 -42.82
N ARG A 286 6.98 -20.66 -41.71
CA ARG A 286 8.22 -21.42 -41.56
C ARG A 286 8.19 -22.18 -40.24
N MET A 287 8.91 -23.29 -40.16
CA MET A 287 9.15 -23.97 -38.90
C MET A 287 10.34 -23.35 -38.17
N LEU A 288 10.10 -22.93 -36.93
CA LEU A 288 11.13 -22.61 -35.94
C LEU A 288 11.41 -23.88 -35.14
N LEU A 289 12.65 -24.33 -35.20
CA LEU A 289 13.18 -25.37 -34.33
C LEU A 289 14.24 -24.77 -33.41
N LEU A 290 14.15 -25.07 -32.11
CA LEU A 290 15.26 -24.90 -31.18
C LEU A 290 15.85 -26.27 -30.87
N VAL A 291 17.12 -26.46 -31.20
CA VAL A 291 17.80 -27.75 -31.04
C VAL A 291 18.87 -27.60 -29.96
N ASP A 292 18.78 -28.40 -28.91
CA ASP A 292 19.85 -28.55 -27.92
C ASP A 292 20.90 -29.51 -28.47
N ALA A 293 22.04 -28.96 -28.88
CA ALA A 293 23.16 -29.68 -29.48
C ALA A 293 24.18 -30.19 -28.44
N GLY A 294 23.87 -30.09 -27.14
CA GLY A 294 24.79 -30.41 -26.05
C GLY A 294 25.78 -29.30 -25.74
N ASP A 295 26.53 -29.44 -24.64
CA ASP A 295 27.55 -28.48 -24.18
C ASP A 295 27.05 -27.03 -24.04
N GLY A 296 25.75 -26.83 -23.80
CA GLY A 296 25.12 -25.51 -23.72
C GLY A 296 24.92 -24.82 -25.08
N LEU A 297 25.12 -25.51 -26.20
CA LEU A 297 24.88 -24.97 -27.54
C LEU A 297 23.42 -25.16 -27.96
N THR A 298 22.67 -24.06 -28.07
CA THR A 298 21.32 -24.08 -28.66
C THR A 298 21.35 -23.54 -30.10
N LEU A 299 20.91 -24.36 -31.05
CA LEU A 299 20.77 -23.97 -32.45
C LEU A 299 19.35 -23.48 -32.72
N LYS A 300 19.24 -22.30 -33.34
CA LYS A 300 17.96 -21.73 -33.78
C LYS A 300 17.83 -21.89 -35.29
N VAL A 301 16.86 -22.69 -35.70
CA VAL A 301 16.70 -23.09 -37.10
C VAL A 301 15.37 -22.59 -37.61
N PHE A 302 15.39 -21.78 -38.66
CA PHE A 302 14.19 -21.47 -39.44
C PHE A 302 14.29 -22.19 -40.78
N SER A 303 13.32 -23.04 -41.08
CA SER A 303 13.32 -23.80 -42.33
C SER A 303 11.91 -23.98 -42.88
N THR A 304 11.84 -24.18 -44.20
CA THR A 304 10.64 -24.61 -44.93
C THR A 304 10.81 -26.02 -45.50
N SER A 305 11.93 -26.70 -45.19
CA SER A 305 12.20 -28.06 -45.67
C SER A 305 11.19 -29.04 -45.08
N LYS A 306 10.85 -30.08 -45.84
CA LYS A 306 9.95 -31.15 -45.40
C LYS A 306 10.33 -31.73 -44.02
N ALA A 307 11.61 -32.07 -43.82
CA ALA A 307 12.12 -32.58 -42.54
C ALA A 307 11.94 -31.61 -41.34
N ALA A 308 11.77 -30.30 -41.57
CA ALA A 308 11.51 -29.36 -40.48
C ALA A 308 10.05 -29.37 -40.03
N TRP A 309 9.13 -29.71 -40.94
CA TRP A 309 7.70 -29.85 -40.67
C TRP A 309 7.34 -31.21 -40.09
N GLU A 310 8.19 -32.21 -40.32
CA GLU A 310 8.06 -33.55 -39.75
C GLU A 310 8.75 -33.70 -38.39
N ALA A 311 9.62 -32.75 -38.01
CA ALA A 311 10.30 -32.78 -36.73
C ALA A 311 9.38 -32.31 -35.59
N GLU A 312 9.32 -33.10 -34.52
CA GLU A 312 8.54 -32.82 -33.32
C GLU A 312 9.44 -32.56 -32.11
N GLU A 313 8.86 -32.03 -31.02
CA GLU A 313 9.59 -31.87 -29.75
C GLU A 313 9.99 -33.23 -29.20
N GLY A 314 11.26 -33.39 -28.82
CA GLY A 314 11.85 -34.65 -28.38
C GLY A 314 12.61 -35.43 -29.46
N ASP A 315 12.40 -35.11 -30.75
CA ASP A 315 13.14 -35.76 -31.83
C ASP A 315 14.64 -35.46 -31.76
N ARG A 316 15.46 -36.44 -32.11
CA ARG A 316 16.90 -36.24 -32.32
C ARG A 316 17.16 -35.94 -33.78
N VAL A 317 17.73 -34.77 -34.04
CA VAL A 317 17.99 -34.26 -35.40
C VAL A 317 19.47 -33.94 -35.59
N ARG A 318 19.97 -34.13 -36.80
CA ARG A 318 21.26 -33.61 -37.26
C ARG A 318 21.05 -32.33 -38.05
N ILE A 319 21.67 -31.25 -37.59
CA ILE A 319 21.63 -29.94 -38.21
C ILE A 319 23.00 -29.63 -38.81
N THR A 320 23.01 -29.31 -40.11
CA THR A 320 24.20 -28.77 -40.78
C THR A 320 23.93 -27.41 -41.40
N GLY A 321 24.94 -26.54 -41.47
CA GLY A 321 24.79 -25.19 -42.02
C GLY A 321 25.96 -24.28 -41.64
N THR A 322 25.71 -22.98 -41.56
CA THR A 322 26.70 -22.00 -41.07
C THR A 322 26.06 -21.12 -40.00
N ALA A 323 26.81 -20.80 -38.95
CA ALA A 323 26.33 -19.95 -37.88
C ALA A 323 26.16 -18.51 -38.39
N LYS A 324 25.00 -17.90 -38.12
CA LYS A 324 24.77 -16.47 -38.34
C LYS A 324 25.19 -15.69 -37.13
N LYS A 325 25.38 -14.38 -37.33
CA LYS A 325 25.47 -13.42 -36.23
C LYS A 325 24.36 -13.69 -35.20
N PRO A 326 24.71 -13.89 -33.92
CA PRO A 326 23.74 -14.01 -32.85
C PRO A 326 22.80 -12.80 -32.90
N GLN A 327 21.51 -13.08 -33.00
CA GLN A 327 20.50 -12.04 -32.90
C GLN A 327 20.38 -11.62 -31.42
N THR A 328 19.92 -10.40 -31.16
CA THR A 328 19.69 -9.92 -29.79
C THR A 328 18.53 -10.63 -29.10
N ASP A 329 17.73 -11.41 -29.83
CA ASP A 329 16.60 -12.14 -29.29
C ASP A 329 17.08 -13.42 -28.58
N ARG A 330 16.86 -13.45 -27.27
CA ARG A 330 17.11 -14.61 -26.42
C ARG A 330 15.78 -15.31 -26.16
N TYR A 331 15.72 -16.63 -26.35
CA TYR A 331 14.58 -17.41 -25.89
C TYR A 331 14.80 -17.76 -24.43
N GLU A 332 13.88 -17.34 -23.56
CA GLU A 332 14.00 -17.51 -22.10
C GLU A 332 15.33 -17.02 -21.51
N GLY A 333 16.00 -16.06 -22.15
CA GLY A 333 17.28 -15.52 -21.70
C GLY A 333 18.51 -16.34 -22.11
N THR A 334 18.34 -17.50 -22.76
CA THR A 334 19.43 -18.33 -23.27
C THR A 334 19.92 -17.80 -24.63
N PRO A 335 21.24 -17.57 -24.80
CA PRO A 335 21.84 -17.32 -26.10
C PRO A 335 21.51 -18.41 -27.12
N GLN A 336 21.22 -18.02 -28.36
CA GLN A 336 20.93 -18.96 -29.44
C GLN A 336 21.88 -18.70 -30.61
N THR A 337 22.26 -19.76 -31.31
CA THR A 337 23.05 -19.68 -32.55
C THR A 337 22.12 -19.86 -33.75
N PRO A 338 21.72 -18.79 -34.47
CA PRO A 338 20.87 -18.94 -35.64
C PRO A 338 21.65 -19.61 -36.78
N VAL A 339 21.06 -20.62 -37.42
CA VAL A 339 21.72 -21.37 -38.50
C VAL A 339 21.27 -20.85 -39.86
N ALA A 340 22.23 -20.49 -40.72
CA ALA A 340 22.02 -20.17 -42.12
C ALA A 340 22.02 -21.43 -42.99
N ARG A 341 21.07 -21.45 -43.94
CA ARG A 341 20.88 -22.52 -44.92
C ARG A 341 20.90 -23.91 -44.26
N PRO A 342 20.07 -24.12 -43.22
CA PRO A 342 20.10 -25.35 -42.46
C PRO A 342 19.69 -26.53 -43.35
N ARG A 343 20.42 -27.63 -43.23
CA ARG A 343 19.94 -28.95 -43.66
C ARG A 343 19.64 -29.76 -42.41
N ILE A 344 18.45 -30.35 -42.40
CA ILE A 344 17.88 -31.04 -41.25
C ILE A 344 17.68 -32.50 -41.65
N ALA A 345 18.17 -33.41 -40.82
CA ALA A 345 17.90 -34.84 -40.94
C ALA A 345 17.40 -35.35 -39.58
N ILE A 346 16.22 -35.95 -39.53
CA ILE A 346 15.74 -36.65 -38.34
C ILE A 346 16.55 -37.94 -38.21
N VAL A 347 17.23 -38.10 -37.08
CA VAL A 347 18.11 -39.23 -36.78
C VAL A 347 17.33 -40.32 -36.04
N ALA A 348 16.48 -39.91 -35.10
CA ALA A 348 15.55 -40.76 -34.37
C ALA A 348 14.37 -39.92 -33.90
N THR A 349 13.16 -40.49 -33.89
CA THR A 349 11.99 -39.82 -33.33
C THR A 349 11.96 -39.93 -31.80
N ALA A 350 11.18 -39.08 -31.15
CA ALA A 350 10.98 -39.15 -29.69
C ALA A 350 10.53 -40.55 -29.23
N ASP A 351 9.56 -41.14 -29.93
CA ASP A 351 9.03 -42.48 -29.65
C ASP A 351 10.11 -43.58 -29.79
N GLU A 352 10.97 -43.47 -30.81
CA GLU A 352 12.08 -44.42 -31.02
C GLU A 352 13.11 -44.33 -29.90
N LEU A 353 13.37 -43.13 -29.37
CA LEU A 353 14.28 -42.93 -28.25
C LEU A 353 13.70 -43.44 -26.94
N GLU A 354 12.39 -43.26 -26.71
CA GLU A 354 11.70 -43.77 -25.53
C GLU A 354 11.66 -45.30 -25.52
N ALA A 355 11.42 -45.93 -26.67
CA ALA A 355 11.39 -47.39 -26.81
C ALA A 355 12.75 -48.06 -26.51
N VAL A 356 13.86 -47.35 -26.69
CA VAL A 356 15.22 -47.86 -26.40
C VAL A 356 15.63 -47.64 -24.93
N ALA A 357 14.94 -46.76 -24.21
CA ALA A 357 15.26 -46.42 -22.82
C ALA A 357 14.63 -47.38 -21.77
N VAL A 358 13.71 -48.25 -22.18
CA VAL A 358 12.99 -49.24 -21.34
C VAL A 358 13.72 -50.58 -21.31
#